data_AF-A0A2V9U7K8-F1
#
_entry.id   AF-A0A2V9U7K8-F1
#
_cell.length_a   1.000
_cell.length_b   1.000
_cell.length_c   1.000
_cell.angle_alpha   90.00
_cell.angle_beta   90.00
_cell.angle_gamma   90.00
#
_symmetry.space_group_name_H-M   'P 1'
#
loop_
_entity.id
_entity.type
_entity.pdbx_description
1 polymer ?
#
loop_
_entity_poly.entity_id
_entity_poly.type
_entity_poly.pdbx_seq_one_letter_code
_entity_poly.pdbx_strand_id
1 'polypeptide(L)' 'MKDAVGGGPNRKYVLTGRGNIPVRRQIEVLRQAGYKGYYCFEWEKVWHPELDDPEIAIADYARFMREYFAELKS' A
#
# COMPACT_ATOMS: atom_id res chain seq x y z
N MET A 1 -1.91 -5.03 3.07
CA MET A 1 -1.88 -3.96 2.06
C MET A 1 -0.53 -4.01 1.40
N LYS A 2 -0.52 -4.24 0.10
CA LYS A 2 0.65 -4.22 -0.76
C LYS A 2 0.21 -3.64 -2.10
N ASP A 3 1.10 -2.93 -2.78
CA ASP A 3 0.85 -2.39 -4.12
C ASP A 3 1.71 -3.14 -5.13
N ALA A 4 1.22 -3.23 -6.35
CA ALA A 4 1.86 -4.01 -7.41
C ALA A 4 1.49 -3.47 -8.79
N VAL A 5 2.30 -3.86 -9.78
CA VAL A 5 1.94 -3.78 -11.19
C VAL A 5 1.85 -5.20 -11.78
N GLY A 6 1.19 -5.31 -12.94
CA GLY A 6 0.99 -6.60 -13.60
C GLY A 6 -0.08 -7.47 -12.92
N GLY A 7 -0.13 -8.75 -13.28
CA GLY A 7 -1.14 -9.69 -12.79
C GLY A 7 -0.66 -11.14 -12.84
N GLY A 8 -1.23 -11.97 -11.97
CA GLY A 8 -0.87 -13.37 -11.85
C GLY A 8 0.65 -13.58 -11.67
N PRO A 9 1.30 -14.43 -12.49
CA PRO A 9 2.73 -14.72 -12.38
C PRO A 9 3.64 -13.52 -12.72
N ASN A 10 3.14 -12.51 -13.44
CA ASN A 10 3.90 -11.32 -13.81
C ASN A 10 3.73 -10.17 -12.79
N ARG A 11 3.24 -10.48 -11.58
CA ARG A 11 3.06 -9.48 -10.53
C ARG A 11 4.43 -9.01 -10.04
N LYS A 12 4.64 -7.69 -10.03
CA LYS A 12 5.81 -7.05 -9.42
C LYS A 12 5.36 -6.11 -8.31
N TYR A 13 5.83 -6.34 -7.09
CA TYR A 13 5.54 -5.46 -5.97
C TYR A 13 6.29 -4.13 -6.10
N VAL A 14 5.61 -3.05 -5.75
CA VAL A 14 6.15 -1.69 -5.82
C VAL A 14 5.72 -0.90 -4.60
N LEU A 15 6.39 0.23 -4.36
CA LEU A 15 6.04 1.15 -3.30
C LEU A 15 4.59 1.64 -3.43
N THR A 16 3.96 1.92 -2.29
CA THR A 16 2.51 2.16 -2.22
C THR A 16 2.12 3.43 -2.99
N GLY A 17 1.11 3.32 -3.85
CA GLY A 17 0.66 4.41 -4.71
C GLY A 17 1.41 4.52 -6.03
N ARG A 18 2.36 3.62 -6.30
CA ARG A 18 3.11 3.54 -7.58
C ARG A 18 2.69 2.34 -8.43
N GLY A 19 1.78 1.51 -7.94
CA GLY A 19 1.23 0.37 -8.67
C GLY A 19 -0.11 0.66 -9.32
N ASN A 20 -0.77 -0.40 -9.77
CA ASN A 20 -2.09 -0.38 -10.38
C ASN A 20 -3.17 -1.03 -9.49
N ILE A 21 -2.81 -1.46 -8.27
CA ILE A 21 -3.79 -1.91 -7.29
C ILE A 21 -4.58 -0.69 -6.81
N PRO A 22 -5.92 -0.75 -6.73
CA PRO A 22 -6.74 0.41 -6.36
C PRO A 22 -6.73 0.66 -4.85
N VAL A 23 -5.55 0.91 -4.25
CA VAL A 23 -5.33 1.06 -2.80
C VAL A 23 -6.19 2.18 -2.21
N ARG A 24 -6.25 3.34 -2.87
CA ARG A 24 -7.10 4.48 -2.45
C ARG A 24 -8.57 4.07 -2.33
N ARG A 25 -9.10 3.38 -3.37
CA ARG A 25 -10.48 2.89 -3.37
C ARG A 25 -10.74 1.85 -2.28
N GLN A 26 -9.78 0.96 -1.99
CA GLN A 26 -9.89 -0.01 -0.90
C GLN A 26 -10.04 0.69 0.46
N ILE A 27 -9.24 1.73 0.71
CA ILE A 27 -9.32 2.56 1.93
C ILE A 27 -10.68 3.25 2.02
N GLU A 28 -11.15 3.87 0.93
CA GLU A 28 -12.46 4.54 0.89
C GLU A 28 -13.60 3.59 1.23
N VAL A 29 -13.65 2.42 0.59
CA VAL A 29 -14.70 1.42 0.81
C VAL A 29 -14.72 0.98 2.28
N LEU A 30 -13.55 0.66 2.85
CA LEU A 30 -13.45 0.26 4.25
C LEU A 30 -13.89 1.39 5.20
N ARG A 31 -13.48 2.63 4.93
CA ARG A 31 -13.89 3.81 5.72
C ARG A 31 -15.39 4.05 5.62
N GLN A 32 -15.97 3.98 4.42
CA GLN A 32 -17.40 4.16 4.17
C GLN A 32 -18.23 3.07 4.87
N ALA A 33 -17.72 1.84 4.92
CA ALA A 33 -18.31 0.74 5.68
C ALA A 33 -18.13 0.87 7.21
N GLY A 34 -17.49 1.94 7.71
CA GLY A 34 -17.29 2.17 9.13
C GLY A 34 -16.21 1.28 9.77
N TYR A 35 -15.33 0.66 8.99
CA TYR A 35 -14.24 -0.17 9.50
C TYR A 35 -13.32 0.63 10.45
N LYS A 36 -13.06 0.07 11.64
CA LYS A 36 -12.25 0.69 12.71
C LYS A 36 -10.94 -0.04 12.99
N GLY A 37 -10.66 -1.10 12.25
CA GLY A 37 -9.42 -1.87 12.41
C GLY A 37 -8.24 -1.23 11.68
N TYR A 38 -7.16 -2.00 11.58
CA TYR A 38 -5.90 -1.55 10.98
C TYR A 38 -5.83 -1.82 9.48
N TYR A 39 -5.07 -0.98 8.78
CA TYR A 39 -4.55 -1.25 7.45
C TYR A 39 -3.13 -1.82 7.62
N CYS A 40 -2.96 -3.12 7.51
CA CYS A 40 -1.66 -3.74 7.70
C CYS A 40 -0.82 -3.61 6.42
N PHE A 41 0.37 -3.03 6.50
CA PHE A 41 1.34 -3.08 5.41
C PHE A 41 2.09 -4.41 5.42
N GLU A 42 2.39 -4.95 4.25
CA GLU A 42 3.07 -6.24 4.10
C GLU A 42 4.17 -6.11 3.07
N TRP A 43 5.40 -6.44 3.47
CA TRP A 43 6.61 -6.30 2.65
C TRP A 43 7.57 -7.46 2.93
N GLU A 44 7.60 -8.43 2.04
CA GLU A 44 8.22 -9.75 2.25
C GLU A 44 9.66 -9.79 1.70
N LYS A 45 10.50 -8.82 2.07
CA LYS A 45 11.88 -8.64 1.57
C LYS A 45 12.76 -9.88 1.68
N VAL A 46 12.58 -10.70 2.72
CA VAL A 46 13.34 -11.95 2.90
C VAL A 46 13.06 -12.95 1.78
N TRP A 47 11.83 -12.97 1.26
CA TRP A 47 11.41 -13.88 0.20
C TRP A 47 11.53 -13.26 -1.19
N HIS A 48 11.58 -11.93 -1.25
CA HIS A 48 11.72 -11.14 -2.46
C HIS A 48 12.93 -10.18 -2.32
N PRO A 49 14.17 -10.65 -2.54
CA PRO A 49 15.39 -9.86 -2.36
C PRO A 49 15.45 -8.61 -3.26
N GLU A 50 14.71 -8.61 -4.37
CA GLU A 50 14.62 -7.52 -5.33
C GLU A 50 13.81 -6.32 -4.85
N LEU A 51 13.04 -6.47 -3.76
CA LEU A 51 12.27 -5.36 -3.19
C LEU A 51 13.20 -4.30 -2.57
N ASP A 52 12.75 -3.06 -2.51
CA ASP A 52 13.44 -2.03 -1.72
C ASP A 52 13.56 -2.47 -0.25
N ASP A 53 14.59 -1.96 0.43
CA ASP A 53 14.82 -2.28 1.83
C ASP A 53 13.66 -1.80 2.73
N PRO A 54 13.39 -2.48 3.87
CA PRO A 54 12.25 -2.16 4.73
C PRO A 54 12.21 -0.69 5.18
N GLU A 55 13.36 -0.08 5.41
CA GLU A 55 13.51 1.33 5.81
C GLU A 55 12.95 2.30 4.75
N ILE A 56 13.03 1.93 3.48
CA ILE A 56 12.46 2.69 2.37
C ILE A 56 10.95 2.39 2.28
N ALA A 57 10.59 1.11 2.24
CA ALA A 57 9.22 0.69 1.96
C ALA A 57 8.24 1.09 3.07
N ILE A 58 8.63 0.94 4.34
CA ILE A 58 7.81 1.31 5.50
C ILE A 58 7.65 2.83 5.58
N ALA A 59 8.73 3.59 5.36
CA ALA A 59 8.69 5.04 5.37
C ALA A 59 7.80 5.60 4.25
N ASP A 60 7.92 5.05 3.03
CA ASP A 60 7.09 5.45 1.89
C ASP A 60 5.61 5.09 2.11
N TYR A 61 5.29 3.89 2.63
CA TYR A 61 3.93 3.51 3.00
C TYR A 61 3.32 4.50 4.00
N ALA A 62 4.06 4.82 5.07
CA ALA A 62 3.57 5.74 6.09
C ALA A 62 3.34 7.16 5.53
N ARG A 63 4.22 7.62 4.63
CA ARG A 63 4.06 8.88 3.90
C ARG A 63 2.78 8.87 3.07
N PHE A 64 2.60 7.88 2.20
CA PHE A 64 1.42 7.73 1.35
C PHE A 64 0.12 7.75 2.17
N MET A 65 0.06 6.97 3.27
CA MET A 65 -1.14 6.89 4.10
C MET A 65 -1.45 8.22 4.79
N ARG A 66 -0.43 8.94 5.30
CA ARG A 66 -0.62 10.26 5.93
C ARG A 66 -1.16 11.29 4.93
N GLU A 67 -0.54 11.37 3.75
CA GLU A 67 -0.96 12.28 2.69
C GLU A 67 -2.39 11.98 2.26
N TYR A 68 -2.70 10.72 1.96
CA TYR A 68 -4.03 10.37 1.48
C TYR A 68 -5.12 10.57 2.54
N PHE A 69 -4.85 10.31 3.82
CA PHE A 69 -5.81 10.63 4.89
C PHE A 69 -5.94 12.13 5.16
N ALA A 70 -4.94 12.95 4.81
CA ALA A 70 -5.08 14.41 4.85
C ALA A 70 -6.01 14.87 3.70
N GLU A 71 -5.84 14.33 2.49
CA GLU A 71 -6.72 14.58 1.34
C GLU A 71 -8.18 14.20 1.63
N LEU A 72 -8.44 13.09 2.32
CA LEU A 72 -9.81 12.65 2.66
C LEU A 72 -10.50 13.48 3.75
N LYS A 73 -9.77 14.38 4.43
CA LYS A 73 -10.32 15.27 5.47
C LYS A 73 -10.68 16.66 4.93
N SER A 74 -10.14 17.06 3.78
CA SER A 74 -10.50 18.28 3.05
C SER A 74 -11.75 18.07 2.22
#